data_AF-A0A524CP67-F1
#
_entry.id   AF-A0A524CP67-F1
#
_cell.length_a   1.000
_cell.length_b   1.000
_cell.length_c   1.000
_cell.angle_alpha   90.00
_cell.angle_beta   90.00
_cell.angle_gamma   90.00
#
_symmetry.space_group_name_H-M   'P 1'
#
loop_
_entity.id
_entity.type
_entity.pdbx_description
1 polymer ?
#
loop_
_entity_poly.entity_id
_entity_poly.type
_entity_poly.pdbx_seq_one_letter_code
_entity_poly.pdbx_strand_id
1 'polypeptide(L)'
;MSEDTRNIEWNNLLQEFIKGIEIAIEKLEERDVETIPGAKDSLLQRLNDMKTHFPKNNGEIFIKAINDTIQNNFFPATNDFTEAFQKVLKSRTHEQDYIINELINGFVTSKANAIASGTQVPVIDRLVEAFSTRNDFHIVDHQFYAMFGDPNKPRKYVKKQLQELVNLFGLVSKELIIEKDKRRSERKVYTFYTFPEGILEILEEKYIIIDEELGYAYVSEEFDRNVFICMFLANIAINRDNPEKIGGSYTINGISAIFALILLLSFMPKVSVDETNPILRDPNYNETNMSVIPKSWMMKQVLEPLFEPLIKIIAYRLGGGLWFSKIIDSEVNKKIHSQLRFLIKDVTPWILGNLIRVEIPIFVEIANIFAEVTVGADTER
;
A
#
# COMPACT_ATOMS: atom_id res chain seq x y z
N MET A 1 9.98 4.72 -25.39
CA MET A 1 10.04 3.32 -25.87
C MET A 1 9.07 3.19 -27.04
N SER A 2 9.46 2.52 -28.13
CA SER A 2 8.52 2.19 -29.21
C SER A 2 7.47 1.18 -28.72
N GLU A 3 6.34 1.10 -29.42
CA GLU A 3 5.23 0.18 -29.09
C GLU A 3 5.66 -1.29 -29.13
N ASP A 4 6.53 -1.64 -30.09
CA ASP A 4 7.10 -2.99 -30.20
C ASP A 4 7.95 -3.38 -28.98
N THR A 5 8.78 -2.47 -28.46
CA THR A 5 9.60 -2.74 -27.27
C THR A 5 8.74 -2.90 -26.01
N ARG A 6 7.64 -2.15 -25.90
CA ARG A 6 6.69 -2.30 -24.78
C ARG A 6 5.98 -3.65 -24.80
N ASN A 7 5.70 -4.17 -25.99
CA ASN A 7 5.06 -5.46 -26.15
C ASN A 7 6.03 -6.61 -25.83
N ILE A 8 7.30 -6.50 -26.21
CA ILE A 8 8.34 -7.49 -25.86
C ILE A 8 8.55 -7.56 -24.35
N GLU A 9 8.69 -6.40 -23.69
CA GLU A 9 8.95 -6.36 -22.24
C GLU A 9 7.80 -6.98 -21.43
N TRP A 10 6.56 -6.63 -21.79
CA TRP A 10 5.38 -7.21 -21.16
C TRP A 10 5.32 -8.73 -21.32
N ASN A 11 5.61 -9.23 -22.52
CA ASN A 11 5.64 -10.67 -22.78
C ASN A 11 6.71 -11.37 -21.94
N ASN A 12 7.91 -10.78 -21.80
CA ASN A 12 8.96 -11.34 -20.96
C ASN A 12 8.52 -11.44 -19.49
N LEU A 13 7.96 -10.35 -18.96
CA LEU A 13 7.45 -10.32 -17.57
C LEU A 13 6.36 -11.35 -17.33
N LEU A 14 5.45 -11.50 -18.28
CA LEU A 14 4.39 -12.50 -18.22
C LEU A 14 4.99 -13.92 -18.19
N GLN A 15 5.95 -14.22 -19.07
CA GLN A 15 6.63 -15.52 -19.09
C GLN A 15 7.43 -15.80 -17.82
N GLU A 16 8.09 -14.79 -17.25
CA GLU A 16 8.76 -14.92 -15.95
C GLU A 16 7.79 -15.31 -14.84
N PHE A 17 6.61 -14.68 -14.81
CA PHE A 17 5.57 -15.03 -13.84
C PHE A 17 5.05 -16.46 -14.04
N ILE A 18 4.78 -16.87 -15.29
CA ILE A 18 4.34 -18.24 -15.60
C ILE A 18 5.40 -19.27 -15.17
N LYS A 19 6.68 -19.02 -15.44
CA LYS A 19 7.77 -19.86 -14.97
C LYS A 19 7.83 -19.95 -13.44
N GLY A 20 7.56 -18.84 -12.75
CA GLY A 20 7.40 -18.81 -11.30
C GLY A 20 6.30 -19.74 -10.81
N ILE A 21 5.15 -19.76 -11.49
CA ILE A 21 4.04 -20.67 -11.20
C ILE A 21 4.47 -22.14 -11.40
N GLU A 22 5.20 -22.46 -12.46
CA GLU A 22 5.68 -23.83 -12.69
C GLU A 22 6.59 -24.33 -11.57
N ILE A 23 7.53 -23.49 -11.11
CA ILE A 23 8.41 -23.81 -9.99
C ILE A 23 7.59 -24.02 -8.71
N ALA A 24 6.60 -23.17 -8.45
CA ALA A 24 5.73 -23.30 -7.28
C ALA A 24 4.95 -24.63 -7.31
N ILE A 25 4.39 -25.02 -8.46
CA ILE A 25 3.68 -26.29 -8.64
C ILE A 25 4.61 -27.48 -8.38
N GLU A 26 5.79 -27.52 -9.02
CA GLU A 26 6.77 -28.60 -8.84
C GLU A 26 7.13 -28.78 -7.36
N LYS A 27 7.39 -27.68 -6.65
CA LYS A 27 7.78 -27.71 -5.23
C LYS A 27 6.64 -28.12 -4.31
N LEU A 28 5.40 -27.79 -4.66
CA LEU A 28 4.21 -28.23 -3.96
C LEU A 28 3.96 -29.73 -4.18
N GLU A 29 4.18 -30.25 -5.37
CA GLU A 29 4.02 -31.68 -5.67
C GLU A 29 5.04 -32.53 -4.89
N GLU A 30 6.30 -32.10 -4.83
CA GLU A 30 7.42 -32.80 -4.16
C GLU A 30 7.30 -32.86 -2.62
N ARG A 31 6.54 -31.96 -1.99
CA ARG A 31 6.47 -31.84 -0.53
C ARG A 31 5.03 -31.86 -0.05
N ASP A 32 4.77 -32.65 0.97
CA ASP A 32 3.54 -32.53 1.75
C ASP A 32 3.83 -31.86 3.08
N VAL A 33 3.30 -30.66 3.25
CA VAL A 33 3.46 -29.84 4.46
C VAL A 33 2.11 -29.38 5.01
N GLU A 34 1.02 -29.92 4.47
CA GLU A 34 -0.31 -29.46 4.82
C GLU A 34 -0.83 -30.05 6.12
N THR A 35 -1.60 -29.22 6.81
CA THR A 35 -2.37 -29.61 7.99
C THR A 35 -3.86 -29.49 7.78
N ILE A 36 -4.29 -29.02 6.60
CA ILE A 36 -5.70 -28.83 6.25
C ILE A 36 -6.01 -29.74 5.06
N PRO A 37 -6.94 -30.69 5.21
CA PRO A 37 -7.33 -31.58 4.11
C PRO A 37 -7.78 -30.79 2.87
N GLY A 38 -7.30 -31.19 1.68
CA GLY A 38 -7.66 -30.57 0.39
C GLY A 38 -7.05 -29.19 0.10
N ALA A 39 -6.31 -28.60 1.04
CA ALA A 39 -5.70 -27.28 0.87
C ALA A 39 -4.60 -27.25 -0.20
N LYS A 40 -3.74 -28.27 -0.21
CA LYS A 40 -2.70 -28.45 -1.24
C LYS A 40 -3.32 -28.58 -2.63
N ASP A 41 -4.33 -29.42 -2.77
CA ASP A 41 -4.99 -29.67 -4.06
C ASP A 41 -5.69 -28.42 -4.57
N SER A 42 -6.35 -27.66 -3.67
CA SER A 42 -6.96 -26.37 -4.02
C SER A 42 -5.93 -25.34 -4.48
N LEU A 43 -4.75 -25.31 -3.84
CA LEU A 43 -3.64 -24.42 -4.23
C LEU A 43 -3.03 -24.83 -5.57
N LEU A 44 -2.79 -26.13 -5.78
CA LEU A 44 -2.32 -26.66 -7.05
C LEU A 44 -3.30 -26.37 -8.19
N GLN A 45 -4.60 -26.58 -7.97
CA GLN A 45 -5.63 -26.25 -8.94
C GLN A 45 -5.57 -24.75 -9.30
N ARG A 46 -5.53 -23.88 -8.30
CA ARG A 46 -5.46 -22.43 -8.51
C ARG A 46 -4.22 -22.00 -9.28
N LEU A 47 -3.06 -22.57 -8.97
CA LEU A 47 -1.81 -22.32 -9.70
C LEU A 47 -1.91 -22.78 -11.16
N ASN A 48 -2.51 -23.95 -11.41
CA ASN A 48 -2.74 -24.44 -12.77
C ASN A 48 -3.74 -23.57 -13.55
N ASP A 49 -4.78 -23.05 -12.90
CA ASP A 49 -5.71 -22.10 -13.51
C ASP A 49 -4.97 -20.82 -13.92
N MET A 50 -4.16 -20.24 -13.02
CA MET A 50 -3.35 -19.05 -13.33
C MET A 50 -2.41 -19.31 -14.50
N LYS A 51 -1.68 -20.45 -14.47
CA LYS A 51 -0.79 -20.87 -15.56
C LYS A 51 -1.52 -20.93 -16.90
N THR A 52 -2.75 -21.40 -16.91
CA THR A 52 -3.54 -21.62 -18.12
C THR A 52 -4.19 -20.34 -18.64
N HIS A 53 -4.72 -19.50 -17.75
CA HIS A 53 -5.58 -18.38 -18.13
C HIS A 53 -4.83 -17.05 -18.24
N PHE A 54 -3.84 -16.80 -17.38
CA PHE A 54 -3.12 -15.52 -17.40
C PHE A 54 -2.33 -15.25 -18.68
N PRO A 55 -1.70 -16.21 -19.36
CA PRO A 55 -0.96 -15.89 -20.58
C PRO A 55 -1.84 -15.65 -21.81
N LYS A 56 -3.14 -15.98 -21.74
CA LYS A 56 -4.07 -15.83 -22.88
C LYS A 56 -4.26 -14.36 -23.25
N ASN A 57 -4.50 -14.10 -24.53
CA ASN A 57 -4.78 -12.77 -25.09
C ASN A 57 -3.77 -11.70 -24.62
N ASN A 58 -2.47 -12.04 -24.61
CA ASN A 58 -1.42 -11.14 -24.16
C ASN A 58 -1.61 -10.65 -22.70
N GLY A 59 -2.12 -11.50 -21.82
CA GLY A 59 -2.27 -11.12 -20.41
C GLY A 59 -3.55 -10.36 -20.08
N GLU A 60 -4.57 -10.37 -20.95
CA GLU A 60 -5.78 -9.55 -20.80
C GLU A 60 -6.43 -9.67 -19.41
N ILE A 61 -6.67 -10.90 -18.93
CA ILE A 61 -7.27 -11.16 -17.61
C ILE A 61 -6.37 -10.62 -16.49
N PHE A 62 -5.06 -10.80 -16.63
CA PHE A 62 -4.10 -10.38 -15.62
C PHE A 62 -3.99 -8.86 -15.56
N ILE A 63 -3.99 -8.19 -16.72
CA ILE A 63 -4.04 -6.74 -16.84
C ILE A 63 -5.34 -6.21 -16.22
N LYS A 64 -6.48 -6.84 -16.52
CA LYS A 64 -7.77 -6.48 -15.93
C LYS A 64 -7.72 -6.57 -14.41
N ALA A 65 -7.25 -7.68 -13.86
CA ALA A 65 -7.09 -7.86 -12.42
C ALA A 65 -6.25 -6.74 -11.79
N ILE A 66 -5.11 -6.38 -12.39
CA ILE A 66 -4.25 -5.30 -11.89
C ILE A 66 -4.94 -3.94 -11.99
N ASN A 67 -5.62 -3.67 -13.11
CA ASN A 67 -6.25 -2.38 -13.34
C ASN A 67 -7.39 -2.15 -12.35
N ASP A 68 -8.27 -3.14 -12.23
CA ASP A 68 -9.50 -3.04 -11.45
C ASP A 68 -9.19 -2.98 -9.95
N THR A 69 -8.18 -3.72 -9.48
CA THR A 69 -7.86 -3.75 -8.05
C THR A 69 -6.85 -2.72 -7.58
N ILE A 70 -5.85 -2.41 -8.41
CA ILE A 70 -4.73 -1.57 -8.00
C ILE A 70 -4.75 -0.23 -8.70
N GLN A 71 -4.71 -0.24 -10.03
CA GLN A 71 -4.45 0.99 -10.79
C GLN A 71 -5.58 2.00 -10.64
N ASN A 72 -6.83 1.58 -10.82
CA ASN A 72 -7.98 2.47 -10.81
C ASN A 72 -8.26 3.05 -9.42
N ASN A 73 -7.99 2.26 -8.37
CA ASN A 73 -8.27 2.64 -6.98
C ASN A 73 -7.14 3.48 -6.36
N PHE A 74 -5.87 3.09 -6.58
CA PHE A 74 -4.74 3.68 -5.85
C PHE A 74 -3.82 4.55 -6.71
N PHE A 75 -3.86 4.41 -8.03
CA PHE A 75 -3.00 5.15 -8.97
C PHE A 75 -3.82 5.79 -10.10
N PRO A 76 -4.75 6.69 -9.76
CA PRO A 76 -5.65 7.29 -10.74
C PRO A 76 -4.87 8.03 -11.83
N ALA A 77 -5.32 7.90 -13.07
CA ALA A 77 -4.72 8.59 -14.22
C ALA A 77 -5.15 10.07 -14.27
N THR A 78 -4.58 10.88 -13.37
CA THR A 78 -4.76 12.34 -13.35
C THR A 78 -3.45 13.03 -12.97
N ASN A 79 -3.33 14.31 -13.35
CA ASN A 79 -2.24 15.19 -12.93
C ASN A 79 -2.66 16.15 -11.81
N ASP A 80 -3.94 16.15 -11.43
CA ASP A 80 -4.47 16.98 -10.36
C ASP A 80 -4.39 16.23 -9.01
N PHE A 81 -3.71 16.84 -8.04
CA PHE A 81 -3.49 16.21 -6.74
C PHE A 81 -4.78 16.04 -5.94
N THR A 82 -5.69 17.02 -6.02
CA THR A 82 -6.96 17.03 -5.32
C THR A 82 -7.89 15.95 -5.88
N GLU A 83 -7.96 15.85 -7.21
CA GLU A 83 -8.71 14.81 -7.90
C GLU A 83 -8.16 13.42 -7.59
N ALA A 84 -6.83 13.26 -7.61
CA ALA A 84 -6.18 12.01 -7.24
C ALA A 84 -6.52 11.60 -5.79
N PHE A 85 -6.38 12.54 -4.85
CA PHE A 85 -6.72 12.32 -3.45
C PHE A 85 -8.18 11.92 -3.28
N GLN A 86 -9.11 12.62 -3.92
CA GLN A 86 -10.54 12.33 -3.80
C GLN A 86 -10.90 10.96 -4.38
N LYS A 87 -10.29 10.57 -5.51
CA LYS A 87 -10.48 9.24 -6.12
C LYS A 87 -9.97 8.14 -5.19
N VAL A 88 -8.75 8.27 -4.66
CA VAL A 88 -8.20 7.31 -3.70
C VAL A 88 -9.08 7.26 -2.45
N LEU A 89 -9.50 8.41 -1.91
CA LEU A 89 -10.35 8.47 -0.71
C LEU A 89 -11.71 7.79 -0.90
N LYS A 90 -12.34 7.95 -2.08
CA LYS A 90 -13.63 7.32 -2.39
C LYS A 90 -13.54 5.82 -2.69
N SER A 91 -12.41 5.38 -3.24
CA SER A 91 -12.20 3.97 -3.62
C SER A 91 -12.02 3.03 -2.43
N ARG A 92 -11.89 3.57 -1.20
CA ARG A 92 -11.58 2.79 -0.02
C ARG A 92 -12.81 2.50 0.81
N THR A 93 -13.03 1.22 1.04
CA THR A 93 -14.00 0.70 2.01
C THR A 93 -13.31 0.45 3.35
N HIS A 94 -14.07 0.51 4.44
CA HIS A 94 -13.57 0.31 5.81
C HIS A 94 -12.81 -1.03 5.99
N GLU A 95 -13.11 -2.03 5.16
CA GLU A 95 -12.49 -3.36 5.15
C GLU A 95 -11.23 -3.44 4.25
N GLN A 96 -11.19 -2.72 3.13
CA GLN A 96 -9.96 -2.53 2.31
C GLN A 96 -8.90 -1.71 3.05
N ASP A 97 -9.35 -0.79 3.90
CA ASP A 97 -8.48 0.18 4.54
C ASP A 97 -7.51 -0.45 5.52
N TYR A 98 -7.90 -1.44 6.33
CA TYR A 98 -7.03 -1.86 7.44
C TYR A 98 -5.68 -2.44 6.99
N ILE A 99 -5.64 -3.46 6.12
CA ILE A 99 -4.37 -4.12 5.74
C ILE A 99 -3.52 -3.21 4.85
N ILE A 100 -4.14 -2.52 3.90
CA ILE A 100 -3.43 -1.56 3.04
C ILE A 100 -2.88 -0.42 3.90
N ASN A 101 -3.65 0.04 4.89
CA ASN A 101 -3.17 1.05 5.82
C ASN A 101 -2.01 0.56 6.64
N GLU A 102 -2.07 -0.63 7.23
CA GLU A 102 -1.00 -1.15 8.06
C GLU A 102 0.27 -1.42 7.24
N LEU A 103 0.14 -1.97 6.02
CA LEU A 103 1.27 -2.16 5.09
C LEU A 103 1.91 -0.83 4.70
N ILE A 104 1.11 0.16 4.31
CA ILE A 104 1.60 1.48 3.91
C ILE A 104 2.14 2.23 5.13
N ASN A 105 1.48 2.19 6.28
CA ASN A 105 1.92 2.84 7.51
C ASN A 105 3.24 2.25 8.00
N GLY A 106 3.39 0.92 7.98
CA GLY A 106 4.65 0.24 8.28
C GLY A 106 5.77 0.65 7.33
N PHE A 107 5.49 0.70 6.02
CA PHE A 107 6.46 1.16 5.02
C PHE A 107 6.85 2.64 5.22
N VAL A 108 5.86 3.52 5.37
CA VAL A 108 6.05 4.96 5.59
C VAL A 108 6.82 5.20 6.88
N THR A 109 6.52 4.48 7.95
CA THR A 109 7.25 4.55 9.22
C THR A 109 8.68 4.07 9.07
N SER A 110 8.93 2.98 8.34
CA SER A 110 10.29 2.51 8.02
C SER A 110 11.10 3.56 7.26
N LYS A 111 10.49 4.16 6.23
CA LYS A 111 11.09 5.24 5.45
C LYS A 111 11.34 6.48 6.30
N ALA A 112 10.37 6.86 7.12
CA ALA A 112 10.45 8.03 7.97
C ALA A 112 11.49 7.88 9.09
N ASN A 113 11.63 6.69 9.69
CA ASN A 113 12.70 6.40 10.66
C ASN A 113 14.10 6.49 10.04
N ALA A 114 14.24 6.14 8.75
CA ALA A 114 15.48 6.34 8.01
C ALA A 114 15.77 7.83 7.75
N ILE A 115 14.74 8.68 7.73
CA ILE A 115 14.83 10.12 7.52
C ILE A 115 15.03 10.86 8.86
N ALA A 116 14.34 10.44 9.92
CA ALA A 116 14.28 11.08 11.24
C ALA A 116 14.33 10.02 12.35
N SER A 117 15.46 9.95 13.06
CA SER A 117 15.83 8.83 13.96
C SER A 117 15.29 8.92 15.40
N GLY A 118 14.30 9.79 15.68
CA GLY A 118 13.90 10.14 17.05
C GLY A 118 12.56 9.57 17.54
N THR A 119 11.81 8.87 16.70
CA THR A 119 10.38 8.59 16.97
C THR A 119 10.13 7.14 17.36
N GLN A 120 9.60 6.91 18.57
CA GLN A 120 9.11 5.59 19.03
C GLN A 120 7.68 5.26 18.56
N VAL A 121 6.94 6.26 18.07
CA VAL A 121 5.54 6.16 17.60
C VAL A 121 5.52 6.31 16.07
N PRO A 122 4.67 5.59 15.32
CA PRO A 122 4.54 5.73 13.87
C PRO A 122 4.34 7.19 13.42
N VAL A 123 4.92 7.56 12.28
CA VAL A 123 4.95 8.96 11.84
C VAL A 123 3.57 9.48 11.44
N ILE A 124 2.73 8.62 10.86
CA ILE A 124 1.35 8.99 10.50
C ILE A 124 0.53 9.29 11.76
N ASP A 125 0.68 8.51 12.82
CA ASP A 125 -0.05 8.73 14.08
C ASP A 125 0.25 10.11 14.67
N ARG A 126 1.52 10.52 14.64
CA ARG A 126 1.92 11.86 15.10
C ARG A 126 1.34 12.96 14.23
N LEU A 127 1.23 12.74 12.92
CA LEU A 127 0.59 13.71 12.03
C LEU A 127 -0.91 13.80 12.31
N VAL A 128 -1.59 12.67 12.48
CA VAL A 128 -3.02 12.63 12.86
C VAL A 128 -3.23 13.41 14.15
N GLU A 129 -2.49 13.10 15.22
CA GLU A 129 -2.57 13.80 16.50
C GLU A 129 -2.31 15.32 16.36
N ALA A 130 -1.29 15.68 15.60
CA ALA A 130 -0.92 17.09 15.45
C ALA A 130 -1.94 17.90 14.63
N PHE A 131 -2.61 17.28 13.66
CA PHE A 131 -3.63 17.93 12.85
C PHE A 131 -5.03 17.85 13.48
N SER A 132 -5.34 16.82 14.27
CA SER A 132 -6.65 16.68 14.96
C SER A 132 -6.84 17.66 16.11
N THR A 133 -5.73 18.11 16.72
CA THR A 133 -5.77 19.09 17.83
C THR A 133 -6.07 20.52 17.40
N ARG A 134 -6.18 20.78 16.09
CA ARG A 134 -6.41 22.13 15.55
C ARG A 134 -7.37 22.12 14.36
N ASN A 135 -8.45 22.88 14.50
CA ASN A 135 -9.51 23.02 13.49
C ASN A 135 -9.06 23.71 12.20
N ASP A 136 -7.89 24.34 12.22
CA ASP A 136 -7.33 25.04 11.06
C ASP A 136 -6.34 24.17 10.27
N PHE A 137 -6.12 22.91 10.69
CA PHE A 137 -5.18 21.98 10.07
C PHE A 137 -3.80 22.61 9.79
N HIS A 138 -3.27 23.37 10.76
CA HIS A 138 -1.94 23.98 10.66
C HIS A 138 -1.00 23.47 11.76
N ILE A 139 0.17 22.97 11.38
CA ILE A 139 1.25 22.66 12.32
C ILE A 139 2.33 23.74 12.23
N VAL A 140 2.62 24.41 13.34
CA VAL A 140 3.68 25.42 13.35
C VAL A 140 5.04 24.75 13.25
N ASP A 141 5.97 25.36 12.52
CA ASP A 141 7.22 24.71 12.17
C ASP A 141 8.12 24.30 13.37
N HIS A 142 8.06 25.01 14.50
CA HIS A 142 8.75 24.56 15.72
C HIS A 142 8.10 23.33 16.35
N GLN A 143 6.77 23.16 16.26
CA GLN A 143 6.06 21.95 16.68
C GLN A 143 6.45 20.79 15.77
N PHE A 144 6.48 21.03 14.45
CA PHE A 144 6.92 20.03 13.47
C PHE A 144 8.35 19.54 13.74
N TYR A 145 9.27 20.47 14.04
CA TYR A 145 10.63 20.12 14.45
C TYR A 145 10.67 19.38 15.80
N ALA A 146 9.82 19.73 16.78
CA ALA A 146 9.76 19.00 18.03
C ALA A 146 9.25 17.55 17.85
N MET A 147 8.35 17.33 16.89
CA MET A 147 7.76 16.02 16.62
C MET A 147 8.68 15.09 15.83
N PHE A 148 9.40 15.62 14.84
CA PHE A 148 10.15 14.81 13.87
C PHE A 148 11.65 15.15 13.80
N GLY A 149 12.11 16.13 14.58
CA GLY A 149 13.53 16.46 14.66
C GLY A 149 14.31 15.50 15.56
N ASP A 150 15.63 15.67 15.56
CA ASP A 150 16.53 15.03 16.50
C ASP A 150 16.87 16.04 17.61
N PRO A 151 16.51 15.78 18.88
CA PRO A 151 16.80 16.67 20.00
C PRO A 151 18.30 16.98 20.17
N ASN A 152 19.17 16.09 19.65
CA ASN A 152 20.62 16.23 19.73
C ASN A 152 21.22 16.97 18.53
N LYS A 153 20.43 17.30 17.50
CA LYS A 153 20.92 17.98 16.29
C LYS A 153 20.23 19.32 16.09
N PRO A 154 20.98 20.41 15.86
CA PRO A 154 20.37 21.70 15.58
C PRO A 154 19.48 21.65 14.34
N ARG A 155 18.38 22.40 14.35
CA ARG A 155 17.38 22.44 13.25
C ARG A 155 17.98 22.58 11.85
N LYS A 156 19.03 23.39 11.68
CA LYS A 156 19.71 23.57 10.39
C LYS A 156 20.18 22.25 9.78
N TYR A 157 20.52 21.25 10.60
CA TYR A 157 21.01 19.95 10.15
C TYR A 157 19.90 18.98 9.75
N VAL A 158 18.69 19.09 10.34
CA VAL A 158 17.56 18.21 10.03
C VAL A 158 16.52 18.86 9.12
N LYS A 159 16.68 20.14 8.75
CA LYS A 159 15.74 20.87 7.88
C LYS A 159 15.42 20.11 6.58
N LYS A 160 16.43 19.51 5.96
CA LYS A 160 16.24 18.70 4.74
C LYS A 160 15.39 17.47 5.00
N GLN A 161 15.64 16.76 6.10
CA GLN A 161 14.90 15.56 6.49
C GLN A 161 13.43 15.89 6.79
N LEU A 162 13.16 17.01 7.48
CA LEU A 162 11.80 17.49 7.71
C LEU A 162 11.10 17.84 6.40
N GLN A 163 11.81 18.49 5.47
CA GLN A 163 11.23 18.78 4.15
C GLN A 163 10.95 17.50 3.35
N GLU A 164 11.78 16.46 3.48
CA GLU A 164 11.53 15.16 2.86
C GLU A 164 10.25 14.51 3.41
N LEU A 165 9.96 14.65 4.72
CA LEU A 165 8.69 14.19 5.31
C LEU A 165 7.49 15.00 4.79
N VAL A 166 7.61 16.33 4.70
CA VAL A 166 6.56 17.19 4.13
C VAL A 166 6.26 16.79 2.69
N ASN A 167 7.31 16.60 1.88
CA ASN A 167 7.20 16.19 0.48
C ASN A 167 6.60 14.79 0.34
N LEU A 168 6.87 13.89 1.29
CA LEU A 168 6.35 12.51 1.27
C LEU A 168 4.82 12.49 1.25
N PHE A 169 4.20 13.32 2.08
CA PHE A 169 2.75 13.43 2.20
C PHE A 169 2.13 14.50 1.30
N GLY A 170 2.91 15.19 0.47
CA GLY A 170 2.39 16.27 -0.38
C GLY A 170 1.88 17.49 0.42
N LEU A 171 2.40 17.69 1.64
CA LEU A 171 2.09 18.87 2.45
C LEU A 171 2.77 20.12 1.89
N VAL A 172 2.24 21.29 2.21
CA VAL A 172 2.78 22.59 1.80
C VAL A 172 3.21 23.41 2.99
N SER A 173 4.27 24.19 2.80
CA SER A 173 4.73 25.19 3.76
C SER A 173 4.13 26.54 3.39
N LYS A 174 3.47 27.20 4.34
CA LYS A 174 2.96 28.57 4.22
C LYS A 174 3.67 29.48 5.23
N GLU A 175 3.87 30.74 4.84
CA GLU A 175 4.49 31.75 5.70
C GLU A 175 3.46 32.83 6.07
N LEU A 176 3.30 33.08 7.38
CA LEU A 176 2.55 34.21 7.91
C LEU A 176 3.53 35.29 8.34
N ILE A 177 3.46 36.45 7.69
CA ILE A 177 4.28 37.62 8.02
C ILE A 177 3.48 38.54 8.94
N ILE A 178 3.95 38.70 10.18
CA ILE A 178 3.40 39.66 11.13
C ILE A 178 4.31 40.90 11.13
N GLU A 179 3.82 41.99 10.53
CA GLU A 179 4.59 43.23 10.37
C GLU A 179 4.86 43.97 11.69
N LYS A 180 3.99 43.80 12.69
CA LYS A 180 4.12 44.41 14.02
C LYS A 180 3.71 43.44 15.11
N ASP A 181 4.67 42.67 15.63
CA ASP A 181 4.47 41.98 16.90
C ASP A 181 4.34 43.02 18.02
N LYS A 182 3.19 43.04 18.73
CA LYS A 182 2.84 44.00 19.79
C LYS A 182 3.90 44.11 20.90
N ARG A 183 4.81 43.13 21.02
CA ARG A 183 5.85 43.08 22.08
C ARG A 183 7.25 43.51 21.66
N ARG A 184 7.61 43.51 20.37
CA ARG A 184 9.01 43.74 19.94
C ARG A 184 9.19 44.63 18.70
N SER A 185 8.12 45.04 18.01
CA SER A 185 8.19 45.92 16.82
C SER A 185 9.11 45.39 15.70
N GLU A 186 9.34 44.08 15.65
CA GLU A 186 10.12 43.41 14.59
C GLU A 186 9.19 42.60 13.69
N ARG A 187 9.48 42.57 12.38
CA ARG A 187 8.80 41.70 11.42
C ARG A 187 9.08 40.25 11.78
N LYS A 188 8.06 39.49 12.13
CA LYS A 188 8.18 38.04 12.37
C LYS A 188 7.57 37.25 11.24
N VAL A 189 8.31 36.26 10.76
CA VAL A 189 7.84 35.27 9.79
C VAL A 189 7.58 33.98 10.54
N TYR A 190 6.33 33.53 10.52
CA TYR A 190 5.92 32.25 11.07
C TYR A 190 5.71 31.26 9.92
N THR A 191 6.49 30.20 9.89
CA THR A 191 6.27 29.10 8.95
C THR A 191 5.36 28.06 9.57
N PHE A 192 4.43 27.54 8.79
CA PHE A 192 3.55 26.46 9.19
C PHE A 192 3.33 25.48 8.04
N TYR A 193 3.07 24.23 8.37
CA TYR A 193 2.83 23.14 7.44
C TYR A 193 1.34 22.79 7.44
N THR A 194 0.78 22.59 6.25
CA THR A 194 -0.65 22.32 6.07
C THR A 194 -0.90 21.55 4.78
N PHE A 195 -2.16 21.19 4.55
CA PHE A 195 -2.62 20.55 3.33
C PHE A 195 -2.70 21.57 2.19
N PRO A 196 -2.55 21.14 0.92
CA PRO A 196 -2.88 21.98 -0.23
C PRO A 196 -4.34 22.47 -0.16
N GLU A 197 -4.62 23.63 -0.75
CA GLU A 197 -5.93 24.31 -0.63
C GLU A 197 -7.12 23.43 -1.04
N GLY A 198 -7.06 22.77 -2.20
CA GLY A 198 -8.14 21.86 -2.61
C GLY A 198 -8.30 20.62 -1.72
N ILE A 199 -7.24 20.19 -1.02
CA ILE A 199 -7.34 19.12 -0.02
C ILE A 199 -7.98 19.66 1.26
N LEU A 200 -7.60 20.88 1.69
CA LEU A 200 -8.22 21.53 2.85
C LEU A 200 -9.73 21.64 2.67
N GLU A 201 -10.20 22.09 1.51
CA GLU A 201 -11.65 22.19 1.23
C GLU A 201 -12.37 20.85 1.45
N ILE A 202 -11.81 19.74 0.96
CA ILE A 202 -12.36 18.39 1.17
C ILE A 202 -12.35 18.00 2.65
N LEU A 203 -11.27 18.33 3.37
CA LEU A 203 -11.15 17.99 4.79
C LEU A 203 -12.07 18.82 5.68
N GLU A 204 -12.24 20.09 5.37
CA GLU A 204 -13.16 20.99 6.07
C GLU A 204 -14.61 20.55 5.88
N GLU A 205 -14.99 20.13 4.67
CA GLU A 205 -16.34 19.61 4.40
C GLU A 205 -16.63 18.29 5.14
N LYS A 206 -15.64 17.40 5.23
CA LYS A 206 -15.85 16.02 5.70
C LYS A 206 -15.50 15.80 7.18
N TYR A 207 -14.48 16.47 7.69
CA TYR A 207 -13.87 16.15 8.99
C TYR A 207 -13.96 17.29 10.01
N ILE A 208 -14.51 18.45 9.68
CA ILE A 208 -14.81 19.49 10.67
C ILE A 208 -16.29 19.41 11.07
N ILE A 209 -16.54 19.22 12.35
CA ILE A 209 -17.89 19.23 12.94
C ILE A 209 -18.11 20.58 13.61
N ILE A 210 -19.23 21.22 13.30
CA ILE A 210 -19.68 22.44 14.00
C ILE A 210 -20.62 22.00 15.12
N ASP A 211 -20.20 22.20 16.37
CA ASP A 211 -21.06 21.99 17.52
C ASP A 211 -21.99 23.19 17.68
N GLU A 212 -23.26 23.04 17.29
CA GLU A 212 -24.25 24.11 17.40
C GLU A 212 -24.61 24.43 18.86
N GLU A 213 -24.43 23.49 19.80
CA GLU A 213 -24.73 23.69 21.22
C GLU A 213 -23.62 24.45 21.95
N LEU A 214 -22.36 24.13 21.65
CA LEU A 214 -21.19 24.76 22.27
C LEU A 214 -20.61 25.93 21.45
N GLY A 215 -21.07 26.10 20.21
CA GLY A 215 -20.70 27.22 19.33
C GLY A 215 -19.26 27.22 18.85
N TYR A 216 -18.58 26.05 18.86
CA TYR A 216 -17.23 25.91 18.33
C TYR A 216 -17.12 24.73 17.37
N ALA A 217 -16.21 24.84 16.40
CA ALA A 217 -15.89 23.75 15.49
C ALA A 217 -14.83 22.83 16.11
N TYR A 218 -14.81 21.55 15.75
CA TYR A 218 -13.73 20.62 16.12
C TYR A 218 -13.50 19.57 15.01
N VAL A 219 -12.34 18.91 15.03
CA VAL A 219 -12.03 17.84 14.07
C VAL A 219 -12.68 16.52 14.52
N SER A 220 -13.41 15.88 13.62
CA SER A 220 -14.08 14.59 13.82
C SER A 220 -13.10 13.48 14.21
N GLU A 221 -13.56 12.53 15.03
CA GLU A 221 -12.80 11.31 15.35
C GLU A 221 -12.57 10.42 14.12
N GLU A 222 -13.33 10.62 13.05
CA GLU A 222 -13.12 9.94 11.75
C GLU A 222 -11.87 10.43 11.01
N PHE A 223 -11.25 11.53 11.45
CA PHE A 223 -9.97 11.99 10.92
C PHE A 223 -8.83 11.13 11.45
N ASP A 224 -8.36 10.19 10.62
CA ASP A 224 -7.41 9.17 11.03
C ASP A 224 -6.25 8.99 10.02
N ARG A 225 -5.53 7.88 10.17
CA ARG A 225 -4.40 7.49 9.31
C ARG A 225 -4.78 7.45 7.82
N ASN A 226 -6.05 7.20 7.51
CA ASN A 226 -6.52 7.08 6.13
C ASN A 226 -6.20 8.35 5.35
N VAL A 227 -6.45 9.52 5.91
CA VAL A 227 -6.23 10.79 5.20
C VAL A 227 -4.79 10.88 4.67
N PHE A 228 -3.80 10.59 5.52
CA PHE A 228 -2.39 10.67 5.15
C PHE A 228 -1.97 9.58 4.17
N ILE A 229 -2.58 8.40 4.25
CA ILE A 229 -2.31 7.29 3.33
C ILE A 229 -2.87 7.59 1.94
N CYS A 230 -4.08 8.16 1.87
CA CYS A 230 -4.66 8.69 0.64
C CYS A 230 -3.76 9.76 0.01
N MET A 231 -3.30 10.72 0.81
CA MET A 231 -2.40 11.77 0.32
C MET A 231 -1.09 11.19 -0.20
N PHE A 232 -0.49 10.26 0.53
CA PHE A 232 0.75 9.61 0.13
C PHE A 232 0.59 8.86 -1.20
N LEU A 233 -0.48 8.08 -1.37
CA LEU A 233 -0.76 7.38 -2.63
C LEU A 233 -1.06 8.34 -3.77
N ALA A 234 -1.88 9.36 -3.54
CA ALA A 234 -2.17 10.40 -4.52
C ALA A 234 -0.89 11.13 -4.97
N ASN A 235 0.02 11.41 -4.03
CA ASN A 235 1.27 12.10 -4.31
C ASN A 235 2.19 11.24 -5.18
N ILE A 236 2.18 9.92 -4.95
CA ILE A 236 2.90 8.97 -5.81
C ILE A 236 2.26 8.89 -7.20
N ALA A 237 0.93 8.83 -7.27
CA ALA A 237 0.20 8.71 -8.53
C ALA A 237 0.49 9.90 -9.47
N ILE A 238 0.42 11.13 -8.96
CA ILE A 238 0.65 12.34 -9.79
C ILE A 238 2.12 12.56 -10.17
N ASN A 239 3.07 12.01 -9.40
CA ASN A 239 4.50 12.16 -9.64
C ASN A 239 5.14 10.85 -10.15
N ARG A 240 4.34 9.92 -10.69
CA ARG A 240 4.83 8.61 -11.17
C ARG A 240 5.88 8.71 -12.27
N ASP A 241 5.88 9.78 -13.04
CA ASP A 241 6.87 10.08 -14.07
C ASP A 241 8.17 10.69 -13.51
N ASN A 242 8.18 11.08 -12.24
CA ASN A 242 9.34 11.65 -11.55
C ASN A 242 9.71 10.82 -10.29
N PRO A 243 10.50 9.74 -10.47
CA PRO A 243 10.94 8.89 -9.37
C PRO A 243 11.58 9.65 -8.20
N GLU A 244 12.33 10.72 -8.47
CA GLU A 244 13.01 11.48 -7.41
C GLU A 244 12.03 12.18 -6.49
N LYS A 245 10.94 12.76 -7.04
CA LYS A 245 9.90 13.43 -6.25
C LYS A 245 9.13 12.49 -5.33
N ILE A 246 8.97 11.22 -5.71
CA ILE A 246 8.30 10.22 -4.88
C ILE A 246 9.25 9.49 -3.92
N GLY A 247 10.52 9.89 -3.86
CA GLY A 247 11.53 9.31 -2.95
C GLY A 247 12.29 8.11 -3.53
N GLY A 248 12.45 8.09 -4.85
CA GLY A 248 13.38 7.24 -5.60
C GLY A 248 13.03 5.76 -5.61
N SER A 249 14.03 4.96 -6.00
CA SER A 249 13.90 3.51 -6.12
C SER A 249 13.37 2.85 -4.86
N TYR A 250 13.76 3.29 -3.66
CA TYR A 250 13.27 2.71 -2.41
C TYR A 250 11.74 2.71 -2.32
N THR A 251 11.10 3.81 -2.76
CA THR A 251 9.64 3.95 -2.74
C THR A 251 8.99 3.10 -3.80
N ILE A 252 9.54 3.12 -5.02
CA ILE A 252 9.04 2.30 -6.12
C ILE A 252 9.08 0.81 -5.74
N ASN A 253 10.19 0.33 -5.16
CA ASN A 253 10.33 -1.06 -4.73
C ASN A 253 9.34 -1.41 -3.60
N GLY A 254 9.21 -0.54 -2.58
CA GLY A 254 8.29 -0.77 -1.46
C GLY A 254 6.82 -0.83 -1.89
N ILE A 255 6.37 0.14 -2.69
CA ILE A 255 5.00 0.19 -3.22
C ILE A 255 4.72 -1.01 -4.12
N SER A 256 5.65 -1.32 -5.04
CA SER A 256 5.47 -2.46 -5.94
C SER A 256 5.40 -3.78 -5.16
N ALA A 257 6.18 -3.94 -4.09
CA ALA A 257 6.11 -5.10 -3.21
C ALA A 257 4.79 -5.19 -2.42
N ILE A 258 4.30 -4.08 -1.87
CA ILE A 258 3.01 -4.05 -1.17
C ILE A 258 1.88 -4.50 -2.10
N PHE A 259 1.80 -3.91 -3.29
CA PHE A 259 0.73 -4.23 -4.24
C PHE A 259 0.92 -5.60 -4.92
N ALA A 260 2.16 -6.08 -5.08
CA ALA A 260 2.43 -7.45 -5.49
C ALA A 260 1.95 -8.47 -4.44
N LEU A 261 2.11 -8.16 -3.14
CA LEU A 261 1.62 -9.00 -2.06
C LEU A 261 0.09 -9.05 -2.06
N ILE A 262 -0.56 -7.88 -2.12
CA ILE A 262 -2.01 -7.79 -2.23
C ILE A 262 -2.52 -8.62 -3.42
N LEU A 263 -1.89 -8.46 -4.59
CA LEU A 263 -2.28 -9.20 -5.78
C LEU A 263 -2.04 -10.71 -5.62
N LEU A 264 -0.91 -11.13 -5.07
CA LEU A 264 -0.63 -12.54 -4.83
C LEU A 264 -1.65 -13.16 -3.85
N LEU A 265 -1.97 -12.47 -2.76
CA LEU A 265 -2.95 -12.92 -1.77
C LEU A 265 -4.35 -13.06 -2.38
N SER A 266 -4.71 -12.16 -3.28
CA SER A 266 -6.00 -12.16 -3.98
C SER A 266 -6.20 -13.37 -4.87
N PHE A 267 -5.12 -13.91 -5.44
CA PHE A 267 -5.18 -15.05 -6.34
C PHE A 267 -5.35 -16.40 -5.64
N MET A 268 -5.16 -16.44 -4.32
CA MET A 268 -4.99 -17.72 -3.62
C MET A 268 -6.35 -18.30 -3.22
N PRO A 269 -6.50 -19.63 -3.21
CA PRO A 269 -7.81 -20.24 -2.96
C PRO A 269 -8.28 -19.98 -1.54
N LYS A 270 -9.61 -19.85 -1.37
CA LYS A 270 -10.23 -19.93 -0.04
C LYS A 270 -10.20 -21.40 0.39
N VAL A 271 -9.89 -21.65 1.65
CA VAL A 271 -9.91 -23.00 2.21
C VAL A 271 -10.91 -23.03 3.35
N SER A 272 -11.91 -23.90 3.21
CA SER A 272 -12.84 -24.22 4.29
C SER A 272 -12.10 -25.04 5.34
N VAL A 273 -12.27 -24.67 6.61
CA VAL A 273 -11.77 -25.47 7.72
C VAL A 273 -12.83 -26.47 8.18
N ASP A 274 -12.40 -27.67 8.53
CA ASP A 274 -13.28 -28.65 9.16
C ASP A 274 -13.69 -28.20 10.58
N GLU A 275 -14.79 -28.75 11.07
CA GLU A 275 -15.37 -28.45 12.39
C GLU A 275 -14.42 -28.73 13.57
N THR A 276 -13.37 -29.52 13.34
CA THR A 276 -12.40 -29.91 14.38
C THR A 276 -11.17 -29.01 14.41
N ASN A 277 -11.04 -28.08 13.45
CA ASN A 277 -9.87 -27.22 13.32
C ASN A 277 -9.75 -26.28 14.54
N PRO A 278 -8.58 -26.22 15.20
CA PRO A 278 -8.37 -25.37 16.37
C PRO A 278 -8.68 -23.89 16.16
N ILE A 279 -8.62 -23.40 14.92
CA ILE A 279 -8.88 -22.00 14.59
C ILE A 279 -10.33 -21.58 14.90
N LEU A 280 -11.27 -22.53 14.82
CA LEU A 280 -12.68 -22.29 15.14
C LEU A 280 -12.91 -22.00 16.64
N ARG A 281 -11.89 -22.24 17.48
CA ARG A 281 -11.92 -21.91 18.90
C ARG A 281 -11.30 -20.54 19.21
N ASP A 282 -10.72 -19.86 18.23
CA ASP A 282 -10.20 -18.51 18.38
C ASP A 282 -11.39 -17.52 18.37
N PRO A 283 -11.64 -16.77 19.45
CA PRO A 283 -12.73 -15.79 19.49
C PRO A 283 -12.58 -14.66 18.47
N ASN A 284 -11.41 -14.50 17.86
CA ASN A 284 -11.16 -13.51 16.82
C ASN A 284 -11.33 -14.07 15.39
N TYR A 285 -11.54 -15.38 15.21
CA TYR A 285 -11.78 -15.97 13.90
C TYR A 285 -13.24 -15.78 13.48
N ASN A 286 -13.45 -15.27 12.26
CA ASN A 286 -14.76 -15.12 11.67
C ASN A 286 -14.81 -15.77 10.28
N GLU A 287 -15.44 -16.94 10.20
CA GLU A 287 -15.55 -17.73 8.96
C GLU A 287 -16.19 -17.00 7.77
N THR A 288 -16.97 -15.94 8.02
CA THR A 288 -17.64 -15.17 6.96
C THR A 288 -16.67 -14.27 6.22
N ASN A 289 -15.71 -13.68 6.93
CA ASN A 289 -14.78 -12.70 6.37
C ASN A 289 -13.31 -13.08 6.60
N MET A 290 -13.03 -14.34 6.94
CA MET A 290 -11.68 -14.84 7.15
C MET A 290 -11.50 -16.25 6.58
N SER A 291 -10.45 -16.46 5.78
CA SER A 291 -10.04 -17.78 5.28
C SER A 291 -8.73 -18.23 5.90
N VAL A 292 -8.50 -19.52 6.06
CA VAL A 292 -7.21 -20.02 6.53
C VAL A 292 -6.19 -20.11 5.39
N ILE A 293 -4.95 -19.72 5.67
CA ILE A 293 -3.78 -19.77 4.79
C ILE A 293 -3.09 -21.13 4.95
N PRO A 294 -3.03 -21.94 3.89
CA PRO A 294 -2.31 -23.22 3.92
C PRO A 294 -0.82 -23.02 4.19
N LYS A 295 -0.19 -23.98 4.88
CA LYS A 295 1.25 -23.89 5.19
C LYS A 295 2.12 -23.96 3.95
N SER A 296 1.68 -24.70 2.94
CA SER A 296 2.41 -24.84 1.68
C SER A 296 2.48 -23.53 0.90
N TRP A 297 1.47 -22.67 1.04
CA TRP A 297 1.51 -21.33 0.45
C TRP A 297 2.62 -20.49 1.08
N MET A 298 2.93 -20.71 2.36
CA MET A 298 3.97 -19.99 3.09
C MET A 298 5.38 -20.52 2.86
N MET A 299 5.53 -21.57 2.05
CA MET A 299 6.85 -22.07 1.71
C MET A 299 7.60 -21.00 0.93
N LYS A 300 8.82 -20.70 1.39
CA LYS A 300 9.74 -19.81 0.70
C LYS A 300 9.90 -20.20 -0.78
N GLN A 301 9.98 -21.49 -1.07
CA GLN A 301 10.12 -22.05 -2.42
C GLN A 301 8.89 -21.82 -3.31
N VAL A 302 7.73 -21.52 -2.72
CA VAL A 302 6.48 -21.22 -3.43
C VAL A 302 6.31 -19.71 -3.59
N LEU A 303 6.59 -18.94 -2.54
CA LEU A 303 6.43 -17.49 -2.57
C LEU A 303 7.49 -16.77 -3.41
N GLU A 304 8.77 -17.14 -3.28
CA GLU A 304 9.86 -16.44 -3.97
C GLU A 304 9.70 -16.41 -5.50
N PRO A 305 9.43 -17.54 -6.17
CA PRO A 305 9.32 -17.55 -7.63
C PRO A 305 8.11 -16.76 -8.15
N LEU A 306 7.07 -16.59 -7.34
CA LEU A 306 5.87 -15.84 -7.69
C LEU A 306 6.04 -14.34 -7.43
N PHE A 307 6.70 -13.98 -6.34
CA PHE A 307 6.70 -12.61 -5.85
C PHE A 307 7.60 -11.67 -6.63
N GLU A 308 8.81 -12.13 -7.02
CA GLU A 308 9.75 -11.30 -7.77
C GLU A 308 9.18 -10.85 -9.14
N PRO A 309 8.63 -11.75 -9.99
CA PRO A 309 8.00 -11.32 -11.23
C PRO A 309 6.81 -10.40 -11.01
N LEU A 310 6.02 -10.61 -9.94
CA LEU A 310 4.89 -9.73 -9.61
C LEU A 310 5.32 -8.31 -9.28
N ILE A 311 6.39 -8.11 -8.51
CA ILE A 311 6.95 -6.76 -8.25
C ILE A 311 7.26 -6.05 -9.56
N LYS A 312 7.95 -6.75 -10.47
CA LYS A 312 8.36 -6.23 -11.78
C LYS A 312 7.15 -5.88 -12.64
N ILE A 313 6.13 -6.74 -12.66
CA ILE A 313 4.85 -6.50 -13.33
C ILE A 313 4.15 -5.27 -12.78
N ILE A 314 4.01 -5.14 -11.46
CA ILE A 314 3.38 -3.96 -10.83
C ILE A 314 4.14 -2.69 -11.19
N ALA A 315 5.47 -2.70 -11.10
CA ALA A 315 6.29 -1.55 -11.47
C ALA A 315 6.07 -1.14 -12.92
N TYR A 316 6.06 -2.13 -13.83
CA TYR A 316 5.80 -1.90 -15.25
C TYR A 316 4.38 -1.38 -15.51
N ARG A 317 3.37 -1.87 -14.81
CA ARG A 317 1.98 -1.44 -14.98
C ARG A 317 1.73 -0.02 -14.46
N LEU A 318 2.27 0.32 -13.30
CA LEU A 318 1.99 1.61 -12.65
C LEU A 318 2.84 2.76 -13.21
N GLY A 319 4.11 2.50 -13.54
CA GLY A 319 5.06 3.52 -14.00
C GLY A 319 5.81 3.18 -15.28
N GLY A 320 5.44 2.11 -16.00
CA GLY A 320 6.06 1.73 -17.26
C GLY A 320 7.53 1.34 -17.12
N GLY A 321 8.27 1.49 -18.21
CA GLY A 321 9.71 1.26 -18.23
C GLY A 321 10.49 2.14 -17.23
N LEU A 322 9.95 3.29 -16.81
CA LEU A 322 10.60 4.18 -15.84
C LEU A 322 10.69 3.53 -14.47
N TRP A 323 9.57 3.07 -13.91
CA TRP A 323 9.58 2.38 -12.62
C TRP A 323 10.26 1.04 -12.71
N PHE A 324 10.00 0.29 -13.78
CA PHE A 324 10.61 -1.01 -14.00
C PHE A 324 12.15 -0.92 -13.99
N SER A 325 12.73 0.07 -14.68
CA SER A 325 14.20 0.31 -14.67
C SER A 325 14.78 0.69 -13.29
N LYS A 326 13.92 0.99 -12.31
CA LYS A 326 14.29 1.35 -10.94
C LYS A 326 14.07 0.21 -9.94
N ILE A 327 13.47 -0.90 -10.36
CA ILE A 327 13.48 -2.15 -9.60
C ILE A 327 14.93 -2.66 -9.61
N ILE A 328 15.50 -2.84 -8.42
CA ILE A 328 16.95 -3.06 -8.27
C ILE A 328 17.23 -4.57 -8.25
N ASP A 329 17.91 -5.09 -9.28
CA ASP A 329 18.26 -6.53 -9.38
C ASP A 329 19.47 -6.96 -8.52
N SER A 330 20.20 -6.05 -7.86
CA SER A 330 21.36 -6.41 -7.01
C SER A 330 21.00 -6.46 -5.52
N GLU A 331 21.93 -6.92 -4.66
CA GLU A 331 21.88 -7.19 -3.19
C GLU A 331 20.80 -6.53 -2.30
N VAL A 332 20.23 -5.40 -2.70
CA VAL A 332 18.94 -4.89 -2.24
C VAL A 332 17.80 -5.90 -2.41
N ASN A 333 17.85 -6.88 -3.33
CA ASN A 333 16.93 -8.03 -3.31
C ASN A 333 16.97 -8.80 -1.96
N LYS A 334 18.11 -8.83 -1.26
CA LYS A 334 18.18 -9.35 0.12
C LYS A 334 17.50 -8.41 1.14
N LYS A 335 17.45 -7.10 0.85
CA LYS A 335 16.70 -6.11 1.63
C LYS A 335 15.22 -6.08 1.30
N ILE A 336 14.82 -6.34 0.05
CA ILE A 336 13.44 -6.66 -0.33
C ILE A 336 13.04 -7.93 0.39
N HIS A 337 13.93 -8.91 0.59
CA HIS A 337 13.67 -10.01 1.54
C HIS A 337 13.54 -9.59 2.99
N SER A 338 14.27 -8.57 3.45
CA SER A 338 14.06 -8.01 4.80
C SER A 338 12.78 -7.17 4.91
N GLN A 339 12.37 -6.52 3.81
CA GLN A 339 11.14 -5.76 3.70
C GLN A 339 9.93 -6.68 3.53
N LEU A 340 10.04 -7.76 2.75
CA LEU A 340 9.15 -8.90 2.70
C LEU A 340 9.06 -9.52 4.07
N ARG A 341 10.17 -9.79 4.75
CA ARG A 341 10.16 -10.32 6.12
C ARG A 341 9.56 -9.32 7.11
N PHE A 342 9.62 -8.01 6.85
CA PHE A 342 8.98 -6.96 7.63
C PHE A 342 7.48 -6.84 7.33
N LEU A 343 7.06 -6.86 6.06
CA LEU A 343 5.66 -6.90 5.60
C LEU A 343 5.01 -8.20 6.09
N ILE A 344 5.71 -9.32 5.99
CA ILE A 344 5.34 -10.61 6.56
C ILE A 344 5.29 -10.49 8.08
N LYS A 345 6.30 -9.95 8.79
CA LYS A 345 6.34 -9.85 10.27
C LYS A 345 5.27 -8.93 10.86
N ASP A 346 5.03 -7.76 10.28
CA ASP A 346 4.10 -6.77 10.81
C ASP A 346 2.67 -7.07 10.40
N VAL A 347 2.48 -7.71 9.25
CA VAL A 347 1.21 -8.34 8.89
C VAL A 347 1.14 -9.79 9.40
N THR A 348 2.16 -10.28 10.13
CA THR A 348 2.16 -11.65 10.66
C THR A 348 0.94 -11.81 11.53
N PRO A 349 0.65 -11.01 12.57
CA PRO A 349 -0.53 -11.24 13.40
C PRO A 349 -1.85 -11.45 12.63
N TRP A 350 -1.99 -10.85 11.45
CA TRP A 350 -3.24 -10.76 10.68
C TRP A 350 -3.31 -11.62 9.41
N ILE A 351 -2.18 -11.93 8.78
CA ILE A 351 -2.09 -12.82 7.61
C ILE A 351 -1.44 -14.16 8.01
N LEU A 352 -0.48 -14.19 8.94
CA LEU A 352 0.46 -15.33 9.12
C LEU A 352 0.63 -15.86 10.55
N GLY A 353 0.09 -15.15 11.54
CA GLY A 353 0.29 -15.34 12.96
C GLY A 353 -0.70 -16.35 13.49
N ASN A 354 -1.88 -16.35 12.87
CA ASN A 354 -2.92 -17.36 13.06
C ASN A 354 -3.22 -18.16 11.78
N LEU A 355 -2.40 -18.01 10.72
CA LEU A 355 -2.66 -18.60 9.39
C LEU A 355 -4.05 -18.20 8.84
N ILE A 356 -4.47 -16.95 9.00
CA ILE A 356 -5.78 -16.48 8.54
C ILE A 356 -5.54 -15.31 7.60
N ARG A 357 -6.21 -15.24 6.45
CA ARG A 357 -6.38 -14.03 5.65
C ARG A 357 -7.76 -13.44 5.89
N VAL A 358 -7.85 -12.13 6.03
CA VAL A 358 -9.12 -11.40 6.04
C VAL A 358 -9.60 -11.18 4.61
N GLU A 359 -10.88 -11.41 4.36
CA GLU A 359 -11.55 -11.14 3.10
C GLU A 359 -11.68 -9.64 2.91
N ILE A 360 -10.78 -9.11 2.09
CA ILE A 360 -10.83 -7.73 1.66
C ILE A 360 -11.60 -7.68 0.33
N PRO A 361 -12.48 -6.70 0.10
CA PRO A 361 -13.21 -6.56 -1.17
C PRO A 361 -12.33 -6.65 -2.43
N ILE A 362 -11.08 -6.14 -2.40
CA ILE A 362 -10.09 -6.33 -3.50
C ILE A 362 -9.82 -7.82 -3.79
N PHE A 363 -9.77 -8.68 -2.76
CA PHE A 363 -9.60 -10.12 -2.93
C PHE A 363 -10.86 -10.79 -3.47
N VAL A 364 -12.04 -10.27 -3.11
CA VAL A 364 -13.34 -10.76 -3.60
C VAL A 364 -13.52 -10.44 -5.08
N GLU A 365 -13.19 -9.21 -5.51
CA GLU A 365 -13.29 -8.79 -6.91
C GLU A 365 -12.43 -9.65 -7.83
N ILE A 366 -11.19 -9.97 -7.44
CA ILE A 366 -10.33 -10.85 -8.22
C ILE A 366 -10.82 -12.28 -8.21
N ALA A 367 -11.27 -12.79 -7.06
CA ALA A 367 -11.85 -14.13 -7.00
C ALA A 367 -13.06 -14.27 -7.93
N ASN A 368 -13.88 -13.22 -8.04
CA ASN A 368 -15.02 -13.17 -8.96
C ASN A 368 -14.56 -13.19 -10.44
N ILE A 369 -13.51 -12.46 -10.80
CA ILE A 369 -12.92 -12.52 -12.15
C ILE A 369 -12.51 -13.96 -12.50
N PHE A 370 -11.90 -14.68 -11.56
CA PHE A 370 -11.54 -16.09 -11.78
C PHE A 370 -12.75 -17.03 -11.86
N ALA A 371 -13.77 -16.80 -11.02
CA ALA A 371 -15.01 -17.58 -11.05
C ALA A 371 -15.74 -17.41 -12.39
N GLU A 372 -15.82 -16.19 -12.92
CA GLU A 372 -16.36 -15.90 -14.25
C GLU A 372 -15.60 -16.65 -15.35
N VAL A 373 -14.26 -16.69 -15.27
CA VAL A 373 -13.41 -17.41 -16.24
C VAL A 373 -13.61 -18.93 -16.18
N THR A 374 -13.81 -19.50 -14.98
CA THR A 374 -14.07 -20.95 -14.83
C THR A 374 -15.44 -21.33 -15.38
N VAL A 375 -16.48 -20.53 -15.10
CA VAL A 375 -17.84 -20.74 -15.65
C VAL A 375 -17.87 -20.56 -17.18
N GLY A 376 -17.10 -19.60 -17.71
CA GLY A 376 -16.95 -19.40 -19.16
C GLY A 376 -16.25 -20.57 -19.86
N ALA A 377 -15.25 -21.19 -19.22
CA ALA A 377 -14.56 -22.35 -19.77
C ALA A 377 -15.43 -23.63 -19.79
N ASP A 378 -16.37 -23.77 -18.85
CA ASP A 378 -17.34 -24.87 -18.84
C ASP A 378 -18.42 -24.74 -19.92
N THR A 379 -18.64 -23.53 -20.45
CA THR A 379 -19.61 -23.27 -21.54
C THR A 379 -19.01 -23.35 -22.95
N GLU A 380 -17.68 -23.40 -23.08
CA GLU A 380 -16.96 -23.58 -24.35
C GLU A 380 -16.58 -25.05 -24.67
N ARG A 381 -17.18 -26.04 -23.99
CA ARG A 381 -16.97 -27.48 -24.25
C ARG A 381 -18.03 -28.13 -25.12
#